data_AF-A0A841BG15-F1
#
_entry.id   AF-A0A841BG15-F1
#
_cell.length_a   1.000
_cell.length_b   1.000
_cell.length_c   1.000
_cell.angle_alpha   90.00
_cell.angle_beta   90.00
_cell.angle_gamma   90.00
#
_symmetry.space_group_name_H-M   'P 1'
#
loop_
_entity.id
_entity.type
_entity.pdbx_description
1 polymer ?
#
loop_
_entity_poly.entity_id
_entity_poly.type
_entity_poly.pdbx_seq_one_letter_code
_entity_poly.pdbx_strand_id
1 'polypeptide(L)' 'MAHAPEAAGQGSVVIGVEDVDELAALGVECGSVQDYDFVKLSDAVDPEGNKISFVWENPNYQPPSD' A
#
# COMPACT_ATOMS: atom_id res chain seq x y z
N MET A 1 -15.42 26.19 -21.86
CA MET A 1 -14.39 25.79 -20.89
C MET A 1 -13.87 24.45 -21.37
N ALA A 2 -12.59 24.36 -21.76
CA ALA A 2 -12.00 23.11 -22.19
C ALA A 2 -11.83 22.22 -20.95
N HIS A 3 -12.50 21.07 -20.92
CA HIS A 3 -12.18 20.02 -19.97
C HIS A 3 -10.79 19.51 -20.34
N ALA A 4 -9.78 19.78 -19.52
CA ALA A 4 -8.55 19.01 -19.64
C ALA A 4 -8.93 17.53 -19.40
N PRO A 5 -8.57 16.60 -20.29
CA PRO A 5 -8.79 15.19 -20.01
C PRO A 5 -8.03 14.83 -18.72
N GLU A 6 -8.63 13.98 -17.88
CA GLU A 6 -7.89 13.37 -16.78
C GLU A 6 -6.62 12.74 -17.34
N ALA A 7 -5.48 12.93 -16.68
CA ALA A 7 -4.23 12.33 -17.12
C ALA A 7 -4.40 10.81 -17.14
N ALA A 8 -4.43 10.21 -18.34
CA ALA A 8 -4.23 8.77 -18.46
C ALA A 8 -2.81 8.48 -17.95
N GLY A 9 -2.64 7.81 -16.81
CA GLY A 9 -1.30 7.52 -16.31
C GLY A 9 -1.13 7.21 -14.83
N GLN A 10 -2.15 7.32 -13.98
CA GLN A 10 -2.01 6.89 -12.58
C GLN A 10 -2.09 5.37 -12.50
N GLY A 11 -0.95 4.74 -12.23
CA GLY A 11 -0.82 3.31 -12.01
C GLY A 11 -0.92 2.92 -10.54
N SER A 12 -0.95 1.62 -10.29
CA SER A 12 -0.79 1.06 -8.95
C SER A 12 0.28 -0.02 -8.94
N VAL A 13 1.07 -0.05 -7.86
CA VAL A 13 2.04 -1.11 -7.60
C VAL A 13 1.83 -1.65 -6.19
N VAL A 14 2.06 -2.95 -6.03
CA VAL A 14 2.04 -3.65 -4.75
C VAL A 14 3.46 -4.12 -4.46
N ILE A 15 3.99 -3.77 -3.30
CA ILE A 15 5.36 -4.09 -2.88
C ILE A 15 5.29 -4.90 -1.60
N GLY A 16 5.80 -6.14 -1.65
CA GLY A 16 6.00 -6.97 -0.45
C GLY A 16 7.14 -6.40 0.41
N VAL A 17 6.89 -6.25 1.71
CA VAL A 17 7.86 -5.76 2.70
C VAL A 17 7.94 -6.70 3.91
N GLU A 18 9.07 -6.68 4.60
CA GLU A 18 9.28 -7.46 5.82
C GLU A 18 8.51 -6.89 7.02
N ASP A 19 8.31 -5.57 7.06
CA ASP A 19 7.49 -4.88 8.06
C ASP A 19 6.92 -3.58 7.49
N VAL A 20 5.59 -3.41 7.56
CA VAL A 20 4.88 -2.19 7.14
C VAL A 20 5.01 -1.08 8.18
N ASP A 21 5.19 -1.44 9.46
CA ASP A 21 5.26 -0.50 10.57
C ASP A 21 6.60 0.30 10.57
N GLU A 22 7.64 -0.21 9.91
CA GLU A 22 8.95 0.46 9.80
C GLU A 22 9.01 1.56 8.71
N LEU A 23 8.04 1.61 7.79
CA LEU A 23 8.06 2.53 6.63
C LEU A 23 8.13 4.01 7.03
N ALA A 24 7.43 4.39 8.11
CA ALA A 24 7.45 5.76 8.61
C ALA A 24 8.83 6.15 9.14
N ALA A 25 9.55 5.22 9.78
CA ALA A 25 10.91 5.46 10.27
C ALA A 25 11.93 5.62 9.13
N LEU A 26 11.65 5.04 7.96
CA LEU A 26 12.44 5.18 6.74
C LEU A 26 12.12 6.46 5.94
N GLY A 27 11.19 7.28 6.44
CA GLY A 27 10.78 8.54 5.79
C GLY A 27 9.79 8.36 4.64
N VAL A 28 9.12 7.20 4.55
CA VAL A 28 8.05 6.99 3.59
C VAL A 28 6.74 7.52 4.19
N GLU A 29 6.19 8.58 3.61
CA GLU A 29 4.87 9.11 3.99
C GLU A 29 3.77 8.14 3.54
N CYS A 30 3.31 7.33 4.48
CA CYS A 30 2.23 6.37 4.26
C CYS A 30 0.98 6.79 5.01
N GLY A 31 -0.18 6.31 4.55
CA GLY A 31 -1.43 6.38 5.28
C GLY A 31 -1.44 5.47 6.51
N SER A 32 -2.62 5.34 7.12
CA SER A 32 -2.83 4.44 8.24
C SER A 32 -2.59 2.98 7.84
N VAL A 33 -1.93 2.23 8.72
CA VAL A 33 -1.78 0.79 8.57
C VAL A 33 -3.16 0.12 8.71
N GLN A 34 -3.48 -0.74 7.76
CA GLN A 34 -4.66 -1.60 7.76
C GLN A 34 -4.20 -3.03 8.07
N ASP A 35 -4.69 -3.61 9.16
CA ASP A 35 -4.37 -4.96 9.61
C ASP A 35 -5.60 -5.88 9.46
N TYR A 36 -5.44 -6.95 8.69
CA TYR A 36 -6.48 -7.93 8.39
C TYR A 36 -6.15 -9.32 8.97
N ASP A 37 -5.23 -9.42 9.92
CA ASP A 37 -4.70 -10.66 10.51
C ASP A 37 -3.85 -11.54 9.56
N PHE A 38 -4.22 -11.68 8.28
CA PHE A 38 -3.42 -12.43 7.28
C PHE A 38 -2.48 -11.53 6.48
N VAL A 39 -2.76 -10.23 6.46
CA VAL A 39 -2.00 -9.24 5.72
C VAL A 39 -2.10 -7.90 6.45
N LYS A 40 -0.98 -7.18 6.51
CA LYS A 40 -0.97 -5.75 6.84
C LYS A 40 -0.61 -4.97 5.59
N LEU A 41 -1.20 -3.80 5.42
CA LEU A 41 -0.82 -2.91 4.34
C LEU A 41 -0.90 -1.45 4.72
N SER A 42 -0.07 -0.65 4.06
CA SER A 42 -0.19 0.80 4.08
C SER A 42 0.00 1.35 2.67
N ASP A 43 -0.79 2.38 2.36
CA ASP A 43 -0.81 3.00 1.05
C ASP A 43 -0.04 4.33 1.09
N ALA A 44 0.76 4.57 0.06
CA ALA A 44 1.42 5.84 -0.21
C ALA A 44 1.07 6.32 -1.63
N VAL A 45 1.33 7.60 -1.87
CA VAL A 45 1.19 8.22 -3.19
C VAL A 45 2.54 8.78 -3.58
N ASP A 46 3.04 8.38 -4.75
CA ASP A 46 4.28 8.93 -5.26
C ASP A 46 4.09 10.37 -5.79
N PRO A 47 5.17 11.11 -6.09
CA PRO A 47 5.05 12.48 -6.58
C PRO A 47 4.29 12.64 -7.91
N GLU A 48 4.14 11.58 -8.69
CA GLU A 48 3.38 11.57 -9.95
C GLU A 48 1.91 11.19 -9.74
N GLY A 49 1.52 10.86 -8.51
CA GLY A 49 0.16 10.49 -8.15
C GLY A 49 -0.15 9.00 -8.31
N ASN A 50 0.87 8.14 -8.50
CA ASN A 50 0.65 6.70 -8.52
C ASN A 50 0.42 6.15 -7.12
N LYS A 51 -0.41 5.12 -7.02
CA LYS A 51 -0.66 4.42 -5.76
C LYS A 51 0.44 3.37 -5.53
N ILE A 52 1.06 3.42 -4.35
CA ILE A 52 1.98 2.38 -3.88
C ILE A 52 1.33 1.71 -2.66
N SER A 53 1.08 0.40 -2.73
CA SER A 53 0.62 -0.39 -1.59
C SER A 53 1.78 -1.24 -1.07
N PHE A 54 2.25 -0.93 0.13
CA PHE A 54 3.20 -1.77 0.86
C PHE A 54 2.45 -2.84 1.62
N VAL A 55 2.89 -4.08 1.49
CA VAL A 55 2.17 -5.24 2.00
C VAL A 55 3.11 -6.14 2.78
N TRP A 56 2.74 -6.48 4.00
CA TRP A 56 3.35 -7.55 4.77
C TRP A 56 2.36 -8.70 4.86
N GLU A 57 2.79 -9.88 4.41
CA GLU A 57 2.01 -11.11 4.54
C GLU A 57 2.32 -11.76 5.90
N ASN A 58 1.30 -12.15 6.65
CA ASN A 58 1.51 -12.81 7.93
C ASN A 58 1.92 -14.28 7.71
N PRO A 59 3.18 -14.67 7.99
CA PRO A 59 3.65 -16.05 7.77
C PRO A 59 3.00 -17.06 8.73
N ASN A 60 2.38 -16.58 9.81
CA ASN A 60 1.74 -17.40 10.83
C ASN A 60 0.22 -17.49 10.65
N TYR A 61 -0.34 -16.84 9.63
CA TYR A 61 -1.77 -16.92 9.40
C TYR A 61 -2.18 -18.36 9.05
N GLN A 62 -3.19 -18.84 9.76
CA GLN A 62 -3.84 -20.10 9.47
C GLN A 62 -5.30 -19.81 9.15
N PRO A 63 -5.79 -20.17 7.96
CA PRO A 63 -7.21 -20.00 7.65
C PRO A 63 -8.05 -20.85 8.62
N PRO A 64 -9.27 -20.40 8.95
CA PRO A 64 -10.21 -21.22 9.72
C PRO A 64 -10.38 -22.59 9.04
N SER A 65 -10.37 -23.66 9.83
CA SER A 65 -10.75 -24.98 9.33
C SER A 65 -12.28 -25.04 9.23
N ASP A 66 -12.81 -25.31 8.03
CA ASP A 66 -14.24 -25.55 7.78
C ASP A 66 -14.83 -26.71 8.59
#